data_AF-A0A8J3KAX8-F1
#
_entry.id   AF-A0A8J3KAX8-F1
#
_cell.length_a   1.000
_cell.length_b   1.000
_cell.length_c   1.000
_cell.angle_alpha   90.00
_cell.angle_beta   90.00
_cell.angle_gamma   90.00
#
_symmetry.space_group_name_H-M   'P 1'
#
loop_
_entity.id
_entity.type
_entity.pdbx_description
1 polymer ?
#
loop_
_entity_poly.entity_id
_entity_poly.type
_entity_poly.pdbx_seq_one_letter_code
_entity_poly.pdbx_strand_id
1 'polypeptide(L)' 'MNLTPRERMIVVLLAKGYTDAAIAAKLDLSVRTIAYTLSSLMERFGVSTRFQLGLRLGADASAHPDAEESDDDEPD' A
#
# COMPACT_ATOMS: atom_id res chain seq x y z
N MET A 1 5.02 8.13 -16.35
CA MET A 1 4.67 7.00 -15.47
C MET A 1 3.41 7.41 -14.72
N ASN A 2 2.26 6.85 -15.07
CA ASN A 2 0.98 7.28 -14.53
C ASN A 2 0.37 6.16 -13.70
N LEU A 3 -0.13 6.53 -12.52
CA LEU A 3 -0.94 5.64 -11.69
C LEU A 3 -2.36 5.58 -12.27
N THR A 4 -2.90 4.38 -12.35
CA THR A 4 -4.34 4.20 -12.57
C THR A 4 -5.11 4.84 -11.40
N PRO A 5 -6.39 5.19 -11.58
CA PRO A 5 -7.21 5.74 -10.49
C PRO A 5 -7.22 4.83 -9.25
N ARG A 6 -7.21 3.51 -9.46
CA ARG A 6 -7.17 2.51 -8.39
C ARG A 6 -5.83 2.49 -7.65
N GLU A 7 -4.71 2.41 -8.39
CA GLU A 7 -3.37 2.44 -7.80
C GLU A 7 -3.14 3.73 -7.00
N ARG A 8 -3.62 4.86 -7.52
CA ARG A 8 -3.56 6.14 -6.80
C ARG A 8 -4.34 6.11 -5.49
N MET A 9 -5.53 5.51 -5.49
CA MET A 9 -6.34 5.37 -4.28
C MET A 9 -5.62 4.52 -3.23
N ILE A 10 -5.04 3.39 -3.65
CA ILE A 10 -4.27 2.49 -2.79
C ILE A 10 -3.10 3.24 -2.17
N VAL A 11 -2.31 3.95 -2.99
CA VAL A 11 -1.16 4.74 -2.54
C VAL A 11 -1.58 5.85 -1.58
N VAL A 12 -2.66 6.56 -1.85
CA VAL A 12 -3.17 7.64 -0.97
C VAL A 12 -3.60 7.09 0.38
N LEU A 13 -4.27 5.93 0.40
CA LEU A 13 -4.66 5.29 1.66
C LEU A 13 -3.44 4.74 2.40
N LEU A 14 -2.49 4.13 1.70
CA LEU A 14 -1.24 3.67 2.29
C LEU A 14 -0.45 4.83 2.92
N ALA A 15 -0.36 5.97 2.23
CA ALA A 15 0.31 7.17 2.72
C ALA A 15 -0.39 7.78 3.94
N LYS A 16 -1.71 7.62 4.04
CA LYS A 16 -2.51 7.98 5.23
C LYS A 16 -2.32 7.02 6.41
N GLY A 17 -1.54 5.94 6.25
CA GLY A 17 -1.27 4.96 7.30
C GLY A 17 -2.26 3.79 7.34
N TYR A 18 -3.13 3.63 6.34
CA TYR A 18 -4.02 2.46 6.30
C TYR A 18 -3.24 1.18 5.99
N THR A 19 -3.59 0.10 6.69
CA THR A 19 -3.08 -1.25 6.41
C THR A 19 -3.70 -1.84 5.14
N ASP A 20 -3.05 -2.84 4.55
CA ASP A 20 -3.53 -3.49 3.33
C ASP A 20 -4.95 -4.08 3.50
N ALA A 21 -5.28 -4.58 4.69
CA ALA A 21 -6.61 -5.05 5.06
C ALA A 21 -7.65 -3.92 5.08
N ALA A 22 -7.31 -2.77 5.66
CA ALA A 22 -8.21 -1.62 5.69
C ALA A 22 -8.42 -1.01 4.28
N ILE A 23 -7.37 -1.01 3.45
CA ILE A 23 -7.44 -0.59 2.05
C ILE A 23 -8.32 -1.56 1.25
N ALA A 24 -8.10 -2.86 1.42
CA ALA A 24 -8.87 -3.92 0.78
C ALA A 24 -10.36 -3.79 1.09
N ALA A 25 -10.71 -3.62 2.37
CA ALA A 25 -12.09 -3.40 2.80
C ALA A 25 -12.72 -2.13 2.20
N LYS A 26 -11.96 -1.03 2.11
CA LYS A 26 -12.45 0.24 1.52
C LYS A 26 -12.68 0.17 0.02
N LEU A 27 -11.93 -0.67 -0.69
CA LEU A 27 -11.98 -0.78 -2.15
C LEU A 27 -12.79 -1.98 -2.63
N ASP A 28 -13.37 -2.77 -1.72
CA ASP A 28 -14.05 -4.03 -2.01
C ASP A 28 -13.13 -5.00 -2.78
N LEU A 29 -11.89 -5.12 -2.31
CA LEU A 29 -10.84 -5.96 -2.89
C LEU A 29 -10.31 -6.95 -1.86
N SER A 30 -9.61 -7.98 -2.34
CA SER A 30 -8.85 -8.88 -1.46
C SER A 30 -7.52 -8.25 -1.04
N VAL A 31 -7.03 -8.59 0.15
CA VAL A 31 -5.68 -8.19 0.62
C VAL A 31 -4.60 -8.66 -0.37
N ARG A 32 -4.76 -9.86 -0.94
CA ARG A 32 -3.88 -10.40 -1.99
C ARG A 32 -3.82 -9.47 -3.21
N THR A 33 -4.95 -8.90 -3.65
CA THR A 33 -4.99 -7.94 -4.75
C THR A 33 -4.23 -6.67 -4.41
N ILE A 34 -4.35 -6.18 -3.18
CA ILE A 34 -3.61 -5.01 -2.70
C ILE A 34 -2.11 -5.30 -2.69
N ALA A 35 -1.69 -6.41 -2.08
CA ALA A 35 -0.29 -6.83 -2.03
C ALA A 35 0.33 -6.95 -3.43
N TYR A 36 -0.35 -7.61 -4.37
CA TYR A 36 0.13 -7.73 -5.75
C TYR A 36 0.27 -6.36 -6.46
N THR A 37 -0.70 -5.47 -6.25
CA THR A 37 -0.66 -4.12 -6.82
C THR A 37 0.50 -3.32 -6.22
N LEU A 38 0.73 -3.41 -4.91
CA LEU A 38 1.84 -2.76 -4.23
C LEU A 38 3.18 -3.30 -4.71
N SER A 39 3.37 -4.62 -4.81
CA SER A 39 4.62 -5.21 -5.33
C SER A 39 4.93 -4.74 -6.74
N SER A 40 3.93 -4.73 -7.63
CA SER A 40 4.09 -4.20 -8.99
C SER A 40 4.45 -2.71 -9.00
N LEU A 41 3.83 -1.91 -8.14
CA LEU A 41 4.18 -0.49 -7.98
C LEU A 41 5.62 -0.34 -7.43
N MET A 42 6.00 -1.14 -6.45
CA MET A 42 7.34 -1.10 -5.85
C MET A 42 8.43 -1.39 -6.89
N GLU A 43 8.26 -2.43 -7.71
CA GLU A 43 9.15 -2.74 -8.83
C GLU A 43 9.20 -1.61 -9.85
N ARG A 44 8.03 -1.07 -10.23
CA ARG A 44 7.91 0.02 -11.20
C ARG A 44 8.58 1.31 -10.73
N PHE A 45 8.49 1.63 -9.44
CA PHE A 45 9.05 2.85 -8.86
C PHE A 45 10.45 2.64 -8.24
N GLY A 46 10.99 1.43 -8.29
CA GLY A 46 12.32 1.10 -7.78
C GLY A 46 12.46 1.27 -6.26
N VAL A 47 11.38 1.00 -5.51
CA VAL A 47 11.37 1.10 -4.04
C VAL A 47 11.30 -0.30 -3.43
N SER A 48 11.98 -0.49 -2.31
CA SER A 48 12.11 -1.81 -1.67
C SER A 48 11.14 -2.01 -0.52
N THR A 49 10.48 -0.95 -0.04
CA THR A 49 9.49 -1.06 1.04
C THR A 49 8.19 -0.34 0.71
N ARG A 50 7.07 -0.89 1.21
CA ARG A 50 5.74 -0.24 1.13
C ARG A 50 5.73 1.16 1.74
N PHE A 51 6.52 1.37 2.78
CA PHE A 51 6.69 2.69 3.40
C PHE A 51 7.41 3.67 2.48
N GLN A 52 8.49 3.24 1.81
CA GLN A 52 9.15 4.05 0.77
C GLN A 52 8.19 4.36 -0.38
N LEU A 53 7.33 3.43 -0.79
CA LEU A 53 6.30 3.68 -1.81
C LEU A 53 5.30 4.75 -1.35
N GLY A 54 4.79 4.65 -0.12
CA GLY A 54 3.90 5.63 0.50
C GLY A 54 4.53 7.02 0.62
N LEU A 55 5.79 7.11 1.03
CA LEU A 55 6.53 8.38 1.08
C LEU A 55 6.79 8.98 -0.31
N ARG A 56 7.17 8.15 -1.28
CA ARG A 56 7.53 8.58 -2.63
C ARG A 56 6.33 9.09 -3.41
N LEU A 57 5.17 8.46 -3.24
CA LEU A 57 3.96 8.74 -4.01
C LEU A 57 2.85 9.44 -3.23
N GLY A 58 2.96 9.50 -1.89
CA GLY A 58 1.94 9.99 -0.98
C GLY A 58 2.26 11.33 -0.33
N ALA A 59 2.99 12.21 -1.04
CA ALA A 59 3.50 13.50 -0.55
C ALA A 59 2.47 14.50 0.04
N ASP A 60 1.19 14.14 0.14
CA ASP A 60 0.12 14.95 0.76
C ASP A 60 -0.52 14.33 2.03
N ALA A 61 -0.05 13.17 2.50
CA ALA A 61 -0.68 12.50 3.63
C ALA A 61 0.05 12.80 4.95
N SER A 62 -0.48 13.74 5.72
CA SER A 62 -0.07 14.00 7.10
C SER A 62 -0.52 12.86 8.02
N ALA A 63 0.47 12.12 8.51
CA ALA A 63 0.55 11.12 9.59
C ALA A 63 -0.72 10.69 10.36
N HIS A 64 -0.95 9.36 10.39
CA HIS A 64 -1.20 8.62 11.64
C HIS A 64 -0.72 7.15 11.51
N PRO A 65 0.24 6.69 12.34
CA PRO A 65 0.70 5.31 12.38
C PRO A 65 -0.09 4.52 13.44
N ASP A 66 -1.20 3.89 13.03
CA ASP A 66 -1.84 2.83 13.81
C ASP A 66 -1.75 1.53 13.00
N ALA A 67 -0.62 0.84 13.15
CA ALA A 67 -0.45 -0.52 12.65
C ALA A 67 0.10 -1.37 13.81
N GLU A 68 -0.81 -1.88 14.64
CA GLU A 68 -0.52 -3.07 15.44
C GLU A 68 -0.43 -4.30 14.50
N GLU A 69 0.57 -5.13 14.79
CA GLU A 69 0.99 -6.37 14.14
C GLU A 69 -0.15 -7.41 14.10
N SER A 70 -0.32 -8.25 13.08
CA SER A 70 0.31 -9.59 12.87
C SER A 70 -0.39 -10.18 11.62
N ASP A 71 0.24 -10.95 10.73
CA ASP A 71 0.62 -12.34 10.95
C ASP A 71 1.79 -12.72 10.01
N ASP A 72 2.71 -13.46 10.60
CA ASP A 72 3.58 -14.46 9.97
C ASP A 72 2.93 -15.13 8.74
N ASP A 73 3.63 -15.14 7.60
CA ASP A 73 3.51 -16.24 6.64
C ASP A 73 4.86 -16.32 5.92
N GLU A 74 5.80 -17.03 6.56
CA GLU A 74 6.97 -17.62 5.91
C GLU A 74 6.50 -18.89 5.20
N PRO A 75 6.49 -18.96 3.86
CA PRO A 75 6.28 -20.25 3.19
C PRO A 75 7.62 -20.96 3.02
N ASP A 76 7.65 -22.22 3.48
CA ASP A 76 8.67 -23.28 3.27
C ASP A 76 9.28 -23.33 1.86
#